data_AF-A0A4U5UKM0-F1
#
_entry.id   AF-A0A4U5UKM0-F1
#
_cell.length_a   1.000
_cell.length_b   1.000
_cell.length_c   1.000
_cell.angle_alpha   90.00
_cell.angle_beta   90.00
_cell.angle_gamma   90.00
#
_symmetry.space_group_name_H-M   'P 1'
#
loop_
_entity.id
_entity.type
_entity.pdbx_description
1 polymer ?
#
loop_
_entity_poly.entity_id
_entity_poly.type
_entity_poly.pdbx_seq_one_letter_code
_entity_poly.pdbx_strand_id
1 'polypeptide(L)'
;MSGLNASLGYFVAVVVFAASVRTLLRKWPRFSFISEFASSFMLVACWLEVQTIVEVGEWAGGLGPDVTLTILFVVLLTHGVICGAASGNPSLVMLKFLQLETTTLPTLLAVAAQFLGAHLGLLVAVYYWGLELTDMHMIKNLMARECSTSLLVSLYQGFFTECVCALIFHLIHLNLQRRHALIRVPLVAVLLTFLSHAARGYTSAYMNPSLAYGLTFHCPGFTLAEYALVYWLGPLTGMTLALLLYMGHIPRIFAKNLFYLQKTRFRVPKGEKGDKKKK
;
A
#
# COMPACT_ATOMS: atom_id res chain seq x y z
N MET A 1 10.47 22.08 19.10
CA MET A 1 10.20 22.75 17.80
C MET A 1 11.24 22.40 16.73
N SER A 2 12.54 22.28 17.04
CA SER A 2 13.60 21.92 16.06
C SER A 2 13.41 20.52 15.44
N GLY A 3 13.03 19.51 16.25
CA GLY A 3 12.70 18.14 15.80
C GLY A 3 11.70 18.11 14.64
N LEU A 4 10.53 18.71 14.85
CA LEU A 4 9.48 18.76 13.84
C LEU A 4 9.92 19.50 12.57
N ASN A 5 10.67 20.60 12.70
CA ASN A 5 11.14 21.35 11.54
C ASN A 5 12.12 20.53 10.70
N ALA A 6 13.00 19.75 11.32
CA ALA A 6 13.90 18.84 10.62
C ALA A 6 13.10 17.76 9.86
N SER A 7 12.14 17.10 10.53
CA SER A 7 11.27 16.11 9.88
C SER A 7 10.46 16.71 8.71
N LEU A 8 9.92 17.92 8.88
CA LEU A 8 9.21 18.64 7.81
C LEU A 8 10.12 18.94 6.62
N GLY A 9 11.36 19.40 6.87
CA GLY A 9 12.35 19.61 5.82
C GLY A 9 12.64 18.33 5.04
N TYR A 10 12.80 17.21 5.75
CA TYR A 10 12.97 15.90 5.15
C TYR A 10 11.76 15.46 4.29
N PHE A 11 10.54 15.57 4.82
CA PHE A 11 9.32 15.27 4.06
C PHE A 11 9.23 16.11 2.78
N VAL A 12 9.51 17.42 2.87
CA VAL A 12 9.49 18.31 1.70
C VAL A 12 10.54 17.88 0.67
N ALA A 13 11.77 17.56 1.10
CA ALA A 13 12.83 17.11 0.18
C ALA A 13 12.43 15.83 -0.57
N VAL A 14 11.89 14.83 0.14
CA VAL A 14 11.41 13.58 -0.45
C VAL A 14 10.23 13.80 -1.41
N VAL A 15 9.27 14.65 -1.02
CA VAL A 15 8.12 15.03 -1.88
C VAL A 15 8.58 15.73 -3.15
N VAL A 16 9.52 16.69 -3.04
CA VAL A 16 10.08 17.42 -4.18
C VAL A 16 10.79 16.47 -5.13
N PHE A 17 11.55 15.50 -4.61
CA PHE A 17 12.17 14.46 -5.43
C PHE A 17 11.11 13.66 -6.22
N ALA A 18 10.09 13.13 -5.54
CA ALA A 18 9.05 12.34 -6.20
C ALA A 18 8.26 13.16 -7.25
N ALA A 19 7.93 14.41 -6.92
CA ALA A 19 7.27 15.33 -7.84
C ALA A 19 8.14 15.66 -9.07
N SER A 20 9.44 15.84 -8.88
CA SER A 20 10.41 16.12 -9.96
C SER A 20 10.53 14.92 -10.90
N VAL A 21 10.65 13.71 -10.36
CA VAL A 21 10.68 12.48 -11.17
C VAL A 21 9.38 12.33 -11.97
N ARG A 22 8.21 12.51 -11.34
CA ARG A 22 6.92 12.43 -12.04
C ARG A 22 6.78 13.46 -13.15
N THR A 23 7.16 14.71 -12.89
CA THR A 23 7.03 15.79 -13.89
C THR A 23 7.95 15.56 -15.09
N LEU A 24 9.18 15.10 -14.86
CA LEU A 24 10.12 14.74 -15.92
C LEU A 24 9.62 13.57 -16.79
N LEU A 25 9.09 12.53 -16.15
CA LEU A 25 8.64 11.31 -16.82
C LEU A 25 7.25 11.43 -17.46
N ARG A 26 6.51 12.52 -17.21
CA ARG A 26 5.18 12.75 -17.78
C ARG A 26 5.16 12.66 -19.32
N LYS A 27 6.28 12.98 -19.97
CA LYS A 27 6.44 12.94 -21.44
C LYS A 27 6.88 11.55 -21.96
N TRP A 28 7.26 10.62 -21.09
CA TRP A 28 7.91 9.36 -21.46
C TRP A 28 7.16 8.15 -20.89
N PRO A 29 6.02 7.75 -21.47
CA PRO A 29 5.16 6.69 -20.93
C PRO A 29 5.85 5.31 -20.86
N ARG A 30 6.90 5.09 -21.65
CA ARG A 30 7.72 3.87 -21.62
C ARG A 30 8.45 3.67 -20.28
N PHE A 31 8.74 4.75 -19.55
CA PHE A 31 9.44 4.72 -18.27
C PHE A 31 8.49 4.90 -17.08
N SER A 32 7.22 4.52 -17.24
CA SER A 32 6.21 4.61 -16.19
C SER A 32 6.59 3.86 -14.90
N PHE A 33 7.36 2.78 -15.00
CA PHE A 33 7.88 2.04 -13.84
C PHE A 33 8.79 2.87 -12.93
N ILE A 34 9.50 3.89 -13.46
CA ILE A 34 10.32 4.79 -12.64
C ILE A 34 9.44 5.66 -11.74
N SER A 35 8.19 5.93 -12.14
CA SER A 35 7.24 6.61 -11.25
C SER A 35 6.82 5.72 -10.07
N GLU A 36 6.74 4.39 -10.27
CA GLU A 36 6.52 3.42 -9.19
C GLU A 36 7.72 3.34 -8.23
N PHE A 37 8.94 3.46 -8.75
CA PHE A 37 10.15 3.62 -7.93
C PHE A 37 10.08 4.86 -7.04
N ALA A 38 9.84 6.04 -7.62
CA ALA A 38 9.79 7.29 -6.86
C ALA A 38 8.63 7.30 -5.85
N SER A 39 7.50 6.70 -6.22
CA SER A 39 6.34 6.53 -5.34
C SER A 39 6.64 5.65 -4.13
N SER A 40 7.29 4.49 -4.33
CA SER A 40 7.67 3.60 -3.23
C SER A 40 8.77 4.19 -2.36
N PHE A 41 9.76 4.85 -2.97
CA PHE A 41 10.79 5.62 -2.27
C PHE A 41 10.16 6.66 -1.33
N MET A 42 9.26 7.49 -1.85
CA MET A 42 8.58 8.51 -1.06
C MET A 42 7.82 7.90 0.13
N LEU A 43 7.06 6.83 -0.11
CA LEU A 43 6.30 6.14 0.94
C LEU A 43 7.22 5.63 2.05
N VAL A 44 8.26 4.86 1.71
CA VAL A 44 9.15 4.25 2.71
C VAL A 44 9.96 5.31 3.44
N ALA A 45 10.58 6.24 2.72
CA ALA A 45 11.39 7.31 3.30
C ALA A 45 10.58 8.12 4.31
N CYS A 46 9.38 8.59 3.93
CA CYS A 46 8.52 9.35 4.83
C CYS A 46 8.00 8.50 5.99
N TRP A 47 7.66 7.22 5.77
CA TRP A 47 7.13 6.38 6.84
C TRP A 47 8.18 6.06 7.91
N LEU A 48 9.44 5.87 7.54
CA LEU A 48 10.54 5.69 8.49
C LEU A 48 10.73 6.93 9.39
N GLU A 49 10.58 8.13 8.83
CA GLU A 49 10.60 9.35 9.61
C GLU A 49 9.36 9.50 10.50
N VAL A 50 8.17 9.08 10.02
CA VAL A 50 6.98 8.98 10.88
C VAL A 50 7.20 8.01 12.03
N GLN A 51 7.81 6.84 11.81
CA GLN A 51 8.18 5.90 12.89
C GLN A 51 9.15 6.52 13.89
N THR A 52 10.07 7.35 13.44
CA THR A 52 10.97 8.11 14.32
C THR A 52 10.18 9.03 15.25
N ILE A 53 9.16 9.71 14.72
CA ILE A 53 8.25 10.54 15.51
C ILE A 53 7.36 9.69 16.44
N VAL A 54 6.89 8.51 16.00
CA VAL A 54 6.11 7.58 16.85
C VAL A 54 6.94 7.12 18.05
N GLU A 55 8.16 6.64 17.81
CA GLU A 55 8.97 5.96 18.83
C GLU A 55 9.68 6.96 19.76
N VAL A 56 10.14 8.08 19.20
CA VAL A 56 11.04 9.00 19.88
C VAL A 56 10.41 10.38 20.11
N GLY A 57 9.38 10.73 19.33
CA GLY A 57 8.81 12.07 19.29
C GLY A 57 8.19 12.53 20.62
N GLU A 58 7.52 11.64 21.35
CA GLU A 58 6.85 12.01 22.62
C GLU A 58 7.83 12.47 23.69
N TRP A 59 8.96 11.78 23.86
CA TRP A 59 9.91 12.02 24.95
C TRP A 59 11.08 12.92 24.52
N ALA A 60 11.57 12.82 23.29
CA ALA A 60 12.69 13.64 22.82
C ALA A 60 12.27 14.98 22.19
N GLY A 61 11.00 15.19 21.86
CA GLY A 61 10.58 16.50 21.38
C GLY A 61 9.12 16.87 21.57
N GLY A 62 8.44 16.22 22.52
CA GLY A 62 7.12 16.61 22.98
C GLY A 62 6.03 16.50 21.92
N LEU A 63 6.19 15.61 20.94
CA LEU A 63 5.20 15.38 19.89
C LEU A 63 4.26 14.26 20.33
N GLY A 64 3.04 14.64 20.71
CA GLY A 64 2.01 13.69 21.15
C GLY A 64 1.48 12.78 20.04
N PRO A 65 0.67 11.77 20.39
CA PRO A 65 0.18 10.76 19.46
C PRO A 65 -0.72 11.34 18.35
N ASP A 66 -1.43 12.44 18.65
CA ASP A 66 -2.27 13.16 17.70
C ASP A 66 -1.45 13.79 16.56
N VAL A 67 -0.25 14.29 16.88
CA VAL A 67 0.66 14.88 15.88
C VAL A 67 1.13 13.79 14.92
N THR A 68 1.54 12.65 15.46
CA THR A 68 2.01 11.50 14.70
C THR A 68 0.94 10.97 13.73
N LEU A 69 -0.31 10.85 14.19
CA LEU A 69 -1.42 10.43 13.36
C LEU A 69 -1.72 11.46 12.26
N THR A 70 -1.66 12.75 12.59
CA THR A 70 -1.83 13.84 11.64
C THR A 70 -0.74 13.83 10.56
N ILE A 71 0.52 13.64 10.95
CA ILE A 71 1.65 13.58 10.00
C ILE A 71 1.50 12.36 9.10
N LEU A 72 1.15 11.18 9.63
CA LEU A 72 0.90 9.98 8.81
C LEU A 72 -0.20 10.25 7.78
N PHE A 73 -1.31 10.85 8.19
CA PHE A 73 -2.39 11.24 7.28
C PHE A 73 -1.90 12.21 6.19
N VAL A 74 -1.15 13.25 6.57
CA VAL A 74 -0.61 14.23 5.62
C VAL A 74 0.37 13.59 4.64
N VAL A 75 1.24 12.68 5.09
CA VAL A 75 2.16 11.93 4.22
C VAL A 75 1.40 11.10 3.21
N LEU A 76 0.39 10.34 3.62
CA LEU A 76 -0.41 9.50 2.74
C LEU A 76 -1.28 10.31 1.77
N LEU A 77 -1.85 11.42 2.24
CA LEU A 77 -2.58 12.37 1.40
C LEU A 77 -1.66 12.96 0.33
N THR A 78 -0.49 13.45 0.75
CA THR A 78 0.51 14.04 -0.16
C THR A 78 1.00 13.01 -1.16
N HIS A 79 1.25 11.77 -0.72
CA HIS A 79 1.62 10.68 -1.60
C HIS A 79 0.56 10.43 -2.68
N GLY A 80 -0.72 10.34 -2.31
CA GLY A 80 -1.80 10.15 -3.28
C GLY A 80 -1.95 11.30 -4.27
N VAL A 81 -1.72 12.55 -3.84
CA VAL A 81 -1.75 13.74 -4.71
C VAL A 81 -0.54 13.74 -5.67
N ILE A 82 0.66 13.50 -5.14
CA ILE A 82 1.94 13.64 -5.85
C ILE A 82 2.27 12.43 -6.73
N CYS A 83 1.90 11.21 -6.36
CA CYS A 83 2.22 10.01 -7.13
C CYS A 83 1.10 9.62 -8.11
N GLY A 84 -0.13 10.04 -7.86
CA GLY A 84 -1.25 9.94 -8.80
C GLY A 84 -1.60 8.51 -9.20
N ALA A 85 -1.10 8.06 -10.36
CA ALA A 85 -1.34 6.71 -10.88
C ALA A 85 -0.32 5.68 -10.38
N ALA A 86 0.87 6.15 -9.97
CA ALA A 86 1.88 5.32 -9.35
C ALA A 86 1.50 5.08 -7.90
N SER A 87 1.46 3.81 -7.51
CA SER A 87 0.94 3.41 -6.19
C SER A 87 2.03 3.21 -5.15
N GLY A 88 3.24 2.83 -5.58
CA GLY A 88 4.27 2.35 -4.65
C GLY A 88 3.88 1.08 -3.90
N ASN A 89 2.86 0.33 -4.38
CA ASN A 89 2.31 -0.85 -3.73
C ASN A 89 2.22 -2.06 -4.69
N PRO A 90 2.97 -3.14 -4.46
CA PRO A 90 2.92 -4.36 -5.25
C PRO A 90 1.52 -4.99 -5.33
N SER A 91 0.72 -4.90 -4.26
CA SER A 91 -0.65 -5.44 -4.23
C SER A 91 -1.57 -4.73 -5.24
N LEU A 92 -1.42 -3.41 -5.41
CA LEU A 92 -2.22 -2.63 -6.37
C LEU A 92 -1.76 -2.83 -7.81
N VAL A 93 -0.45 -3.03 -8.04
CA VAL A 93 0.07 -3.40 -9.36
C VAL A 93 -0.40 -4.80 -9.75
N MET A 94 -0.39 -5.75 -8.81
CA MET A 94 -0.91 -7.09 -9.03
C MET A 94 -2.43 -7.09 -9.26
N LEU A 95 -3.19 -6.23 -8.56
CA LEU A 95 -4.63 -6.06 -8.79
C LEU A 95 -4.91 -5.68 -10.26
N LYS A 96 -4.24 -4.64 -10.79
CA LYS A 96 -4.37 -4.22 -12.20
C LYS A 96 -4.00 -5.34 -13.16
N PHE A 97 -2.96 -6.09 -12.85
CA PHE A 97 -2.55 -7.25 -13.63
C PHE A 97 -3.63 -8.35 -13.66
N LEU A 98 -4.25 -8.67 -12.52
CA LEU A 98 -5.35 -9.64 -12.42
C LEU A 98 -6.63 -9.18 -13.13
N GLN A 99 -6.83 -7.86 -13.24
CA GLN A 99 -7.93 -7.23 -13.98
C GLN A 99 -7.68 -7.12 -15.50
N LEU A 100 -6.53 -7.59 -16.00
CA LEU A 100 -6.10 -7.48 -17.40
C LEU A 100 -5.82 -6.04 -17.86
N GLU A 101 -5.61 -5.10 -16.94
CA GLU A 101 -5.25 -3.70 -17.28
C GLU A 101 -3.78 -3.55 -17.66
N THR A 102 -2.90 -4.45 -17.19
CA THR A 102 -1.46 -4.43 -17.46
C THR A 102 -0.93 -5.79 -17.95
N THR A 103 0.10 -5.75 -18.78
CA THR A 103 0.83 -6.94 -19.25
C THR A 103 1.89 -7.38 -18.23
N THR A 104 2.49 -8.56 -18.45
CA THR A 104 3.46 -9.18 -17.52
C THR A 104 4.71 -8.34 -17.32
N LEU A 105 5.36 -7.92 -18.40
CA LEU A 105 6.64 -7.21 -18.33
C LEU A 105 6.54 -5.86 -17.57
N PRO A 106 5.60 -4.94 -17.88
CA PRO A 106 5.43 -3.71 -17.10
C PRO A 106 5.09 -3.95 -15.63
N THR A 107 4.33 -5.00 -15.33
CA THR A 107 3.97 -5.38 -13.96
C THR A 107 5.22 -5.82 -13.18
N LEU A 108 6.06 -6.66 -13.77
CA LEU A 108 7.32 -7.10 -13.16
C LEU A 108 8.28 -5.93 -12.95
N LEU A 109 8.42 -5.05 -13.96
CA LEU A 109 9.26 -3.85 -13.85
C LEU A 109 8.74 -2.90 -12.76
N ALA A 110 7.42 -2.72 -12.64
CA ALA A 110 6.82 -1.90 -11.59
C ALA A 110 7.08 -2.49 -10.19
N VAL A 111 6.90 -3.80 -10.00
CA VAL A 111 7.17 -4.46 -8.70
C VAL A 111 8.66 -4.35 -8.34
N ALA A 112 9.55 -4.62 -9.29
CA ALA A 112 10.99 -4.47 -9.07
C ALA A 112 11.36 -3.01 -8.71
N ALA A 113 10.80 -2.04 -9.44
CA ALA A 113 10.96 -0.62 -9.17
C ALA A 113 10.47 -0.24 -7.77
N GLN A 114 9.36 -0.80 -7.30
CA GLN A 114 8.82 -0.56 -5.96
C GLN A 114 9.76 -1.06 -4.86
N PHE A 115 10.31 -2.27 -4.99
CA PHE A 115 11.28 -2.79 -4.01
C PHE A 115 12.59 -2.01 -4.04
N LEU A 116 13.09 -1.62 -5.21
CA LEU A 116 14.28 -0.77 -5.33
C LEU A 116 14.05 0.62 -4.69
N GLY A 117 12.88 1.22 -4.93
CA GLY A 117 12.51 2.50 -4.34
C GLY A 117 12.40 2.40 -2.81
N ALA A 118 11.77 1.33 -2.32
CA ALA A 118 11.69 1.03 -0.89
C ALA A 118 13.08 0.88 -0.25
N HIS A 119 13.97 0.12 -0.89
CA HIS A 119 15.33 -0.07 -0.40
C HIS A 119 16.11 1.25 -0.37
N LEU A 120 16.00 2.09 -1.41
CA LEU A 120 16.62 3.41 -1.39
C LEU A 120 16.04 4.31 -0.29
N GLY A 121 14.72 4.23 -0.05
CA GLY A 121 14.06 4.98 1.03
C GLY A 121 14.60 4.62 2.40
N LEU A 122 14.87 3.34 2.64
CA LEU A 122 15.55 2.85 3.84
C LEU A 122 16.96 3.43 3.96
N LEU A 123 17.78 3.35 2.91
CA LEU A 123 19.14 3.88 2.94
C LEU A 123 19.18 5.39 3.21
N VAL A 124 18.28 6.15 2.58
CA VAL A 124 18.18 7.60 2.77
C VAL A 124 17.73 7.94 4.19
N ALA A 125 16.78 7.20 4.76
CA ALA A 125 16.36 7.41 6.15
C ALA A 125 17.50 7.11 7.14
N VAL A 126 18.20 5.99 6.97
CA VAL A 126 19.36 5.64 7.82
C VAL A 126 20.47 6.69 7.71
N TYR A 127 20.76 7.16 6.49
CA TYR A 127 21.70 8.25 6.28
C TYR A 127 21.24 9.53 7.00
N TYR A 128 19.97 9.89 6.88
CA TYR A 128 19.39 11.07 7.50
C TYR A 128 19.46 11.01 9.04
N TRP A 129 19.19 9.85 9.63
CA TRP A 129 19.36 9.63 11.07
C TRP A 129 20.81 9.80 11.49
N GLY A 130 21.76 9.32 10.69
CA GLY A 130 23.20 9.49 10.90
C GLY A 130 23.72 10.92 10.78
N LEU A 131 22.91 11.87 10.27
CA LEU A 131 23.24 13.30 10.33
C LEU A 131 23.00 13.90 11.72
N GLU A 132 22.29 13.19 12.60
CA GLU A 132 22.08 13.55 14.01
C GLU A 132 21.61 15.01 14.21
N LEU A 133 20.78 15.51 13.29
CA LEU A 133 20.36 16.92 13.25
C LEU A 133 19.58 17.36 14.49
N THR A 134 18.95 16.42 15.18
CA THR A 134 18.17 16.65 16.40
C THR A 134 18.29 15.46 17.35
N ASP A 135 17.92 15.64 18.62
CA ASP A 135 17.95 14.57 19.63
C ASP A 135 17.12 13.35 19.19
N MET A 136 16.00 13.56 18.47
CA MET A 136 15.21 12.46 17.90
C MET A 136 16.02 11.63 16.90
N HIS A 137 16.75 12.30 16.00
CA HIS A 137 17.56 11.65 14.96
C HIS A 137 18.78 10.95 15.55
N MET A 138 19.44 11.58 16.54
CA MET A 138 20.53 10.95 17.29
C MET A 138 20.06 9.68 18.00
N ILE A 139 18.96 9.75 18.76
CA ILE A 139 18.40 8.58 19.46
C ILE A 139 17.97 7.50 18.46
N LYS A 140 17.32 7.88 17.35
CA LYS A 140 16.93 6.92 16.32
C LYS A 140 18.14 6.25 15.66
N ASN A 141 19.23 7.00 15.42
CA ASN A 141 20.47 6.45 14.89
C ASN A 141 21.07 5.39 15.84
N LEU A 142 21.05 5.67 17.15
CA LEU A 142 21.48 4.70 18.17
C LEU A 142 20.59 3.45 18.17
N MET A 143 19.27 3.63 18.06
CA MET A 143 18.29 2.54 18.01
C MET A 143 18.30 1.78 16.68
N ALA A 144 18.78 2.36 15.58
CA ALA A 144 18.77 1.73 14.26
C ALA A 144 19.58 0.42 14.22
N ARG A 145 20.53 0.23 15.14
CA ARG A 145 21.30 -1.02 15.31
C ARG A 145 20.50 -2.14 15.98
N GLU A 146 19.49 -1.78 16.76
CA GLU A 146 18.63 -2.68 17.53
C GLU A 146 17.14 -2.40 17.22
N CYS A 147 16.82 -2.30 15.93
CA CYS A 147 15.44 -2.06 15.48
C CYS A 147 14.47 -3.13 16.04
N SER A 148 13.27 -2.69 16.43
CA SER A 148 12.17 -3.58 16.77
C SER A 148 11.26 -3.86 15.58
N THR A 149 10.84 -5.12 15.43
CA THR A 149 9.89 -5.52 14.40
C THR A 149 8.52 -4.89 14.59
N SER A 150 7.83 -4.62 13.48
CA SER A 150 6.42 -4.17 13.51
C SER A 150 5.43 -5.32 13.75
N LEU A 151 5.90 -6.57 13.67
CA LEU A 151 5.09 -7.77 13.94
C LEU A 151 5.12 -8.09 15.44
N LEU A 152 4.10 -7.67 16.16
CA LEU A 152 4.00 -7.79 17.63
C LEU A 152 3.18 -9.00 18.09
N VAL A 153 2.68 -9.80 17.14
CA VAL A 153 1.78 -10.94 17.37
C VAL A 153 2.29 -12.19 16.67
N SER A 154 1.64 -13.33 16.95
CA SER A 154 1.95 -14.60 16.28
C SER A 154 1.78 -14.50 14.75
N LEU A 155 2.50 -15.35 14.01
CA LEU A 155 2.45 -15.39 12.54
C LEU A 155 1.01 -15.51 12.00
N TYR A 156 0.18 -16.35 12.63
CA TYR A 156 -1.20 -16.56 12.22
C TYR A 156 -2.06 -15.31 12.42
N GLN A 157 -1.92 -14.65 13.58
CA GLN A 157 -2.63 -13.40 13.86
C GLN A 157 -2.14 -12.27 12.94
N GLY A 158 -0.84 -12.18 12.70
CA GLY A 158 -0.26 -11.19 11.79
C GLY A 158 -0.77 -11.37 10.37
N PHE A 159 -0.71 -12.59 9.84
CA PHE A 159 -1.23 -12.94 8.52
C PHE A 159 -2.70 -12.55 8.37
N PHE A 160 -3.54 -12.92 9.34
CA PHE A 160 -4.96 -12.61 9.30
C PHE A 160 -5.22 -11.09 9.38
N THR A 161 -4.46 -10.38 10.20
CA THR A 161 -4.56 -8.92 10.34
C THR A 161 -4.25 -8.21 9.02
N GLU A 162 -3.11 -8.53 8.39
CA GLU A 162 -2.75 -7.97 7.09
C GLU A 162 -3.76 -8.35 6.00
N CYS A 163 -4.24 -9.60 6.00
CA CYS A 163 -5.26 -10.07 5.04
C CYS A 163 -6.57 -9.30 5.18
N VAL A 164 -7.12 -9.16 6.40
CA VAL A 164 -8.38 -8.45 6.64
C VAL A 164 -8.24 -6.95 6.34
N CYS A 165 -7.15 -6.32 6.76
CA CYS A 165 -6.92 -4.91 6.46
C CYS A 165 -6.79 -4.69 4.95
N ALA A 166 -6.02 -5.54 4.25
CA ALA A 166 -5.90 -5.47 2.80
C ALA A 166 -7.22 -5.75 2.09
N LEU A 167 -8.06 -6.67 2.57
CA LEU A 167 -9.39 -6.93 2.04
C LEU A 167 -10.26 -5.67 2.08
N ILE A 168 -10.36 -5.03 3.25
CA ILE A 168 -11.12 -3.79 3.45
C ILE A 168 -10.58 -2.69 2.54
N PHE A 169 -9.26 -2.49 2.53
CA PHE A 169 -8.60 -1.50 1.69
C PHE A 169 -8.92 -1.68 0.21
N HIS A 170 -8.73 -2.89 -0.33
CA HIS A 170 -8.93 -3.14 -1.76
C HIS A 170 -10.42 -3.09 -2.16
N LEU A 171 -11.35 -3.52 -1.29
CA LEU A 171 -12.79 -3.35 -1.54
C LEU A 171 -13.17 -1.87 -1.65
N ILE A 172 -12.74 -1.04 -0.70
CA ILE A 172 -13.03 0.40 -0.74
C ILE A 172 -12.34 1.05 -1.94
N HIS A 173 -11.09 0.69 -2.21
CA HIS A 173 -10.35 1.18 -3.38
C HIS A 173 -11.08 0.86 -4.70
N LEU A 174 -11.56 -0.37 -4.88
CA LEU A 174 -12.34 -0.79 -6.04
C LEU A 174 -13.66 -0.01 -6.16
N ASN A 175 -14.34 0.28 -5.06
CA ASN A 175 -15.55 1.11 -5.06
C ASN A 175 -15.27 2.59 -5.40
N LEU A 176 -14.11 3.10 -5.00
CA LEU A 176 -13.69 4.48 -5.23
C LEU A 176 -12.97 4.67 -6.58
N GLN A 177 -12.63 3.61 -7.31
CA GLN A 177 -11.79 3.68 -8.52
C GLN A 177 -12.37 4.63 -9.59
N ARG A 178 -13.71 4.70 -9.70
CA ARG A 178 -14.43 5.55 -10.67
C ARG A 178 -14.73 6.96 -10.15
N ARG A 179 -14.43 7.25 -8.88
CA ARG A 179 -14.67 8.56 -8.27
C ARG A 179 -13.53 9.51 -8.61
N HIS A 180 -13.82 10.81 -8.58
CA HIS A 180 -12.82 11.84 -8.83
C HIS A 180 -11.68 11.80 -7.80
N ALA A 181 -10.46 12.16 -8.21
CA ALA A 181 -9.27 12.11 -7.36
C ALA A 181 -9.42 12.96 -6.08
N LEU A 182 -10.15 14.08 -6.15
CA LEU A 182 -10.44 14.95 -4.99
C LEU A 182 -11.22 14.23 -3.87
N ILE A 183 -11.97 13.18 -4.19
CA ILE A 183 -12.71 12.37 -3.21
C ILE A 183 -11.91 11.12 -2.88
N ARG A 184 -11.40 10.44 -3.91
CA ARG A 184 -10.69 9.17 -3.76
C ARG A 184 -9.44 9.30 -2.90
N VAL A 185 -8.61 10.31 -3.15
CA VAL A 185 -7.30 10.45 -2.48
C VAL A 185 -7.45 10.71 -0.97
N PRO A 186 -8.26 11.68 -0.51
CA PRO A 186 -8.46 11.88 0.92
C PRO A 186 -9.09 10.67 1.62
N LEU A 187 -10.08 10.02 1.01
CA LEU A 187 -10.72 8.84 1.61
C LEU A 187 -9.76 7.66 1.74
N VAL A 188 -8.92 7.42 0.74
CA VAL A 188 -7.87 6.39 0.82
C VAL A 188 -6.85 6.74 1.89
N ALA A 189 -6.42 8.00 1.98
CA ALA A 189 -5.48 8.44 3.02
C ALA A 189 -6.06 8.23 4.43
N VAL A 190 -7.31 8.67 4.67
CA VAL A 190 -8.00 8.44 5.96
C VAL A 190 -8.10 6.95 6.28
N LEU A 191 -8.48 6.13 5.30
CA LEU A 191 -8.61 4.68 5.48
C LEU A 191 -7.28 4.02 5.86
N LEU A 192 -6.21 4.34 5.14
CA LEU A 192 -4.88 3.79 5.42
C LEU A 192 -4.37 4.25 6.79
N THR A 193 -4.52 5.54 7.13
CA THR A 193 -4.18 6.05 8.47
C THR A 193 -4.96 5.34 9.57
N PHE A 194 -6.28 5.17 9.38
CA PHE A 194 -7.15 4.49 10.34
C PHE A 194 -6.73 3.03 10.54
N LEU A 195 -6.53 2.27 9.46
CA LEU A 195 -6.14 0.86 9.54
C LEU A 195 -4.76 0.71 10.19
N SER A 196 -3.78 1.53 9.82
CA SER A 196 -2.44 1.48 10.42
C SER A 196 -2.44 1.86 11.89
N HIS A 197 -3.28 2.80 12.30
CA HIS A 197 -3.46 3.14 13.71
C HIS A 197 -4.15 1.99 14.47
N ALA A 198 -5.24 1.45 13.95
CA ALA A 198 -6.00 0.37 14.58
C ALA A 198 -5.19 -0.93 14.73
N ALA A 199 -4.35 -1.24 13.75
CA ALA A 199 -3.53 -2.45 13.74
C ALA A 199 -2.11 -2.26 14.32
N ARG A 200 -1.82 -1.10 14.93
CA ARG A 200 -0.48 -0.78 15.47
C ARG A 200 0.03 -1.83 16.46
N GLY A 201 -0.86 -2.35 17.31
CA GLY A 201 -0.54 -3.42 18.28
C GLY A 201 -0.39 -4.82 17.68
N TYR A 202 -0.53 -4.97 16.37
CA TYR A 202 -0.47 -6.26 15.67
C TYR A 202 0.64 -6.25 14.61
N THR A 203 0.40 -5.59 13.47
CA THR A 203 1.33 -5.55 12.32
C THR A 203 1.56 -4.13 11.79
N SER A 204 0.88 -3.13 12.36
CA SER A 204 0.74 -1.77 11.80
C SER A 204 0.03 -1.69 10.44
N ALA A 205 -0.60 -2.78 9.99
CA ALA A 205 -1.36 -2.90 8.74
C ALA A 205 -0.69 -2.18 7.56
N TYR A 206 0.47 -2.67 7.13
CA TYR A 206 1.15 -2.03 6.00
C TYR A 206 0.40 -2.24 4.68
N MET A 207 -0.24 -3.40 4.49
CA MET A 207 -1.05 -3.75 3.31
C MET A 207 -0.30 -3.53 1.97
N ASN A 208 1.02 -3.41 2.04
CA ASN A 208 1.91 -3.03 0.98
C ASN A 208 3.23 -3.80 1.15
N PRO A 209 3.48 -4.82 0.31
CA PRO A 209 4.66 -5.66 0.41
C PRO A 209 6.01 -4.92 0.33
N SER A 210 6.14 -3.88 -0.50
CA SER A 210 7.40 -3.13 -0.63
C SER A 210 7.62 -2.18 0.54
N LEU A 211 6.53 -1.58 1.07
CA LEU A 211 6.58 -0.77 2.27
C LEU A 211 7.02 -1.59 3.48
N ALA A 212 6.38 -2.74 3.70
CA ALA A 212 6.74 -3.64 4.80
C ALA A 212 8.19 -4.12 4.70
N TYR A 213 8.67 -4.42 3.50
CA TYR A 213 10.08 -4.74 3.27
C TYR A 213 11.03 -3.63 3.76
N GLY A 214 10.75 -2.38 3.39
CA GLY A 214 11.56 -1.24 3.84
C GLY A 214 11.52 -1.01 5.35
N LEU A 215 10.37 -1.25 5.98
CA LEU A 215 10.14 -0.89 7.38
C LEU A 215 10.51 -1.96 8.41
N THR A 216 10.35 -3.26 8.10
CA THR A 216 10.48 -4.30 9.14
C THR A 216 11.37 -5.48 8.79
N PHE A 217 11.68 -5.75 7.52
CA PHE A 217 12.41 -6.97 7.13
C PHE A 217 13.89 -6.93 7.54
N HIS A 218 14.44 -5.73 7.77
CA HIS A 218 15.81 -5.55 8.24
C HIS A 218 15.95 -5.69 9.76
N CYS A 219 14.83 -5.75 10.49
CA CYS A 219 14.81 -5.80 11.95
C CYS A 219 14.82 -7.26 12.45
N PRO A 220 15.60 -7.56 13.50
CA PRO A 220 15.65 -8.90 14.09
C PRO A 220 14.28 -9.32 14.66
N GLY A 221 14.07 -10.63 14.78
CA GLY A 221 12.88 -11.22 15.44
C GLY A 221 12.27 -12.38 14.66
N PHE A 222 12.14 -12.23 13.34
CA PHE A 222 11.59 -13.25 12.45
C PHE A 222 12.48 -13.42 11.21
N THR A 223 12.38 -14.58 10.57
CA THR A 223 13.05 -14.87 9.31
C THR A 223 12.40 -14.11 8.14
N LEU A 224 13.14 -13.95 7.04
CA LEU A 224 12.61 -13.35 5.80
C LEU A 224 11.35 -14.08 5.29
N ALA A 225 11.29 -15.40 5.44
CA ALA A 225 10.15 -16.21 5.00
C ALA A 225 8.91 -15.96 5.86
N GLU A 226 9.08 -15.82 7.18
CA GLU A 226 7.99 -15.50 8.11
C GLU A 226 7.44 -14.09 7.87
N TYR A 227 8.32 -13.12 7.63
CA TYR A 227 7.88 -11.79 7.23
C TYR A 227 7.18 -11.79 5.87
N ALA A 228 7.70 -12.51 4.87
CA ALA A 228 7.06 -12.65 3.58
C ALA A 228 5.68 -13.33 3.69
N LEU A 229 5.53 -14.32 4.57
CA LEU A 229 4.25 -14.95 4.86
C LEU A 229 3.23 -13.90 5.33
N VAL A 230 3.59 -13.10 6.35
CA VAL A 230 2.66 -12.12 6.91
C VAL A 230 2.43 -10.93 5.98
N TYR A 231 3.50 -10.25 5.55
CA TYR A 231 3.43 -8.95 4.89
C TYR A 231 3.38 -9.02 3.36
N TRP A 232 3.68 -10.16 2.74
CA TRP A 232 3.51 -10.33 1.30
C TRP A 232 2.30 -11.21 1.00
N LEU A 233 2.24 -12.42 1.55
CA LEU A 233 1.12 -13.32 1.28
C LEU A 233 -0.18 -12.82 1.92
N GLY A 234 -0.15 -12.26 3.13
CA GLY A 234 -1.32 -11.65 3.78
C GLY A 234 -2.00 -10.59 2.90
N PRO A 235 -1.32 -9.51 2.50
CA PRO A 235 -1.93 -8.48 1.64
C PRO A 235 -2.38 -8.99 0.27
N LEU A 236 -1.64 -9.93 -0.34
CA LEU A 236 -2.03 -10.53 -1.62
C LEU A 236 -3.29 -11.39 -1.50
N THR A 237 -3.43 -12.17 -0.42
CA THR A 237 -4.65 -12.94 -0.16
C THR A 237 -5.86 -12.02 0.10
N GLY A 238 -5.69 -10.96 0.90
CA GLY A 238 -6.74 -9.96 1.10
C GLY A 238 -7.16 -9.27 -0.20
N MET A 239 -6.20 -8.87 -1.04
CA MET A 239 -6.46 -8.24 -2.35
C MET A 239 -7.20 -9.18 -3.31
N THR A 240 -6.76 -10.44 -3.42
CA THR A 240 -7.41 -11.43 -4.30
C THR A 240 -8.83 -11.75 -3.86
N LEU A 241 -9.07 -11.87 -2.56
CA LEU A 241 -10.40 -12.03 -2.00
C LEU A 241 -11.28 -10.79 -2.27
N ALA A 242 -10.73 -9.58 -2.11
CA ALA A 242 -11.45 -8.35 -2.45
C ALA A 242 -11.88 -8.29 -3.91
N LEU A 243 -10.98 -8.66 -4.83
CA LEU A 243 -11.26 -8.73 -6.26
C LEU A 243 -12.36 -9.76 -6.56
N LEU A 244 -12.27 -10.94 -5.96
CA LEU A 244 -13.27 -12.01 -6.09
C LEU A 244 -14.65 -11.56 -5.60
N LEU A 245 -14.74 -10.91 -4.45
CA LEU A 245 -15.99 -10.41 -3.89
C LEU A 245 -16.57 -9.27 -4.71
N TYR A 246 -15.73 -8.38 -5.25
CA TYR A 246 -16.17 -7.22 -6.03
C TYR A 246 -16.62 -7.59 -7.45
N MET A 247 -15.87 -8.43 -8.16
CA MET A 247 -16.18 -8.79 -9.56
C MET A 247 -16.95 -10.11 -9.70
N GLY A 248 -16.93 -10.98 -8.69
CA GLY A 248 -17.48 -12.33 -8.76
C GLY A 248 -16.64 -13.34 -9.54
N HIS A 249 -15.54 -12.90 -10.15
CA HIS A 249 -14.55 -13.69 -10.87
C HIS A 249 -13.19 -12.98 -10.86
N ILE A 250 -12.12 -13.68 -11.25
CA ILE A 250 -10.80 -13.08 -11.49
C ILE A 250 -10.56 -13.12 -13.00
N PRO A 251 -10.64 -11.99 -13.73
CA PRO A 251 -10.59 -11.96 -15.20
C PRO A 251 -9.46 -12.79 -15.82
N ARG A 252 -8.29 -12.80 -15.18
CA ARG A 252 -7.10 -13.50 -15.66
C ARG A 252 -7.00 -14.99 -15.29
N ILE A 253 -7.73 -15.45 -14.27
CA ILE A 253 -7.65 -16.84 -13.77
C ILE A 253 -8.92 -17.61 -14.10
N PHE A 254 -10.09 -17.02 -13.86
CA PHE A 254 -11.40 -17.63 -14.11
C PHE A 254 -12.30 -16.66 -14.87
N ALA A 255 -12.66 -17.01 -16.10
CA ALA A 255 -13.58 -16.21 -16.92
C ALA A 255 -15.06 -16.38 -16.51
N LYS A 256 -15.40 -17.46 -15.79
CA LYS A 256 -16.76 -17.70 -15.30
C LYS A 256 -16.96 -17.04 -13.95
N ASN A 257 -18.07 -16.33 -13.80
CA ASN A 257 -18.57 -15.85 -12.51
C ASN A 257 -18.74 -17.03 -11.53
N LEU A 258 -17.95 -17.03 -10.46
CA LEU A 258 -18.00 -18.03 -9.40
C LEU A 258 -19.12 -17.72 -8.40
N PHE A 259 -19.37 -16.43 -8.12
CA PHE A 259 -20.38 -15.99 -7.15
C PHE A 259 -21.70 -15.57 -7.81
N TYR A 260 -21.63 -14.88 -8.95
CA TYR A 260 -22.80 -14.43 -9.68
C TYR A 260 -23.16 -15.44 -10.79
N LEU A 261 -23.69 -16.60 -10.40
CA LEU A 261 -24.36 -17.48 -11.34
C LEU A 261 -25.50 -16.69 -12.00
N GLN A 262 -25.36 -16.41 -13.30
CA GLN A 262 -26.45 -15.85 -14.10
C GLN A 262 -27.63 -16.81 -13.99
N LYS A 263 -28.64 -16.43 -13.20
CA LYS A 263 -29.97 -17.04 -13.27
C LYS A 263 -30.43 -16.79 -14.71
N THR A 264 -30.42 -17.84 -15.54
CA THR A 264 -31.04 -17.84 -16.87
C THR A 264 -32.56 -17.70 -16.70
N ARG A 265 -33.02 -16.50 -16.33
CA ARG A 265 -34.43 -16.12 -16.46
C ARG A 265 -34.67 -15.81 -17.93
N PHE A 266 -35.10 -16.82 -18.66
CA PHE A 266 -36.26 -16.82 -19.57
C PHE A 266 -36.18 -18.08 -20.43
N ARG A 267 -36.64 -19.21 -19.86
CA ARG A 267 -37.06 -20.37 -20.65
C ARG A 267 -38.43 -20.00 -21.21
N VAL A 268 -38.47 -19.52 -22.45
CA VAL A 268 -39.73 -19.29 -23.18
C VAL A 268 -40.49 -20.62 -23.20
N PRO A 269 -41.78 -20.67 -22.78
CA PRO A 269 -42.57 -21.88 -22.89
C PRO A 269 -42.73 -22.23 -24.37
N LYS A 270 -42.30 -23.44 -24.75
CA LYS A 270 -42.67 -24.03 -26.03
C LYS A 270 -44.18 -24.25 -25.98
N GLY A 271 -44.95 -23.34 -26.59
CA GLY A 271 -46.39 -23.50 -26.74
C GLY A 271 -46.66 -24.71 -27.63
N GLU A 272 -47.17 -25.78 -27.03
CA GLU A 272 -47.91 -26.82 -27.73
C GLU A 272 -49.12 -26.18 -28.42
N LYS A 273 -49.19 -26.33 -29.75
CA LYS A 273 -50.49 -26.42 -30.43
C LYS A 273 -50.48 -27.71 -31.22
N GLY A 274 -51.05 -28.75 -30.61
CA GLY A 274 -51.42 -29.98 -31.29
C GLY A 274 -52.54 -29.73 -32.29
N ASP A 275 -52.38 -30.37 -33.44
CA ASP A 275 -53.37 -30.94 -34.36
C ASP A 275 -54.82 -30.44 -34.37
N LYS A 276 -55.31 -30.10 -35.58
CA LYS A 276 -56.33 -30.93 -36.28
C LYS A 276 -56.68 -30.42 -37.70
N LYS A 277 -56.38 -31.28 -38.68
CA LYS A 277 -57.19 -31.74 -39.83
C LYS A 277 -58.04 -30.77 -40.70
N LYS A 278 -57.80 -30.92 -42.01
CA LYS A 278 -58.72 -31.03 -43.17
C LYS A 278 -59.59 -29.83 -43.56
N LYS A 279 -59.31 -29.27 -44.74
CA LYS A 279 -60.06 -29.55 -45.98
C LYS A 279 -59.24 -29.14 -47.19
#